data_AF-A0A7K1V898-F1
#
_entry.id   AF-A0A7K1V898-F1
#
_cell.length_a   1.000
_cell.length_b   1.000
_cell.length_c   1.000
_cell.angle_alpha   90.00
_cell.angle_beta   90.00
_cell.angle_gamma   90.00
#
_symmetry.space_group_name_H-M   'P 1'
#
loop_
_entity.id
_entity.type
_entity.pdbx_description
1 polymer ?
#
loop_
_entity_poly.entity_id
_entity_poly.type
_entity_poly.pdbx_seq_one_letter_code
_entity_poly.pdbx_strand_id
1 'polypeptide(L)'
;MGKVERVLRAAYFALLSVPVAFAPTGVRARVVRRIFRTPFALREPGWWRTLAHSVLSLAVGLVAWFAAFLMILAAVRGIFYPLIAAHDYQHSWGGPTLAGAWAVHFAGGALPFPLWVLLIAGLGVLEQRLAQRLLSRSGPWWPLPVAVVLFAGSVLFFIAWWHQI
;
A
#
# COMPACT_ATOMS: atom_id res chain seq x y z
N MET A 1 -3.54 1.54 22.23
CA MET A 1 -3.03 2.16 20.98
C MET A 1 -4.18 2.90 20.32
N GLY A 2 -3.99 4.18 19.99
CA GLY A 2 -5.04 4.99 19.35
C GLY A 2 -5.40 4.46 17.95
N LYS A 3 -6.62 4.76 17.48
CA LYS A 3 -7.10 4.30 16.15
C LYS A 3 -6.20 4.81 15.02
N VAL A 4 -5.88 6.10 15.02
CA VAL A 4 -5.00 6.74 14.02
C VAL A 4 -3.60 6.14 14.04
N GLU A 5 -3.01 6.00 15.23
CA GLU A 5 -1.68 5.40 15.38
C GLU A 5 -1.62 3.97 14.79
N ARG A 6 -2.69 3.18 14.97
CA ARG A 6 -2.79 1.83 14.38
C ARG A 6 -2.76 1.87 12.86
N VAL A 7 -3.54 2.77 12.25
CA VAL A 7 -3.60 2.93 10.79
C VAL A 7 -2.23 3.33 10.23
N LEU A 8 -1.60 4.34 10.83
CA LEU A 8 -0.29 4.82 10.38
C LEU A 8 0.80 3.75 10.51
N ARG A 9 0.80 2.98 11.60
CA ARG A 9 1.73 1.85 11.79
C ARG A 9 1.52 0.74 10.76
N ALA A 10 0.27 0.43 10.43
CA ALA A 10 -0.02 -0.55 9.41
C ALA A 10 0.44 -0.06 8.02
N ALA A 11 0.13 1.19 7.66
CA ALA A 11 0.57 1.77 6.39
C ALA A 11 2.10 1.79 6.29
N TYR A 12 2.78 2.20 7.37
CA TYR A 12 4.24 2.16 7.47
C TYR A 12 4.78 0.74 7.26
N PHE A 13 4.16 -0.28 7.87
CA PHE A 13 4.59 -1.66 7.69
C PHE A 13 4.43 -2.16 6.26
N ALA A 14 3.35 -1.77 5.57
CA ALA A 14 3.12 -2.12 4.17
C ALA A 14 4.27 -1.62 3.27
N LEU A 15 4.75 -0.40 3.49
CA LEU A 15 5.87 0.16 2.71
C LEU A 15 7.22 -0.44 3.11
N LEU A 16 7.37 -0.82 4.38
CA LEU A 16 8.57 -1.49 4.87
C LEU A 16 8.64 -2.99 4.48
N SER A 17 7.55 -3.58 3.98
CA SER A 17 7.47 -5.03 3.79
C SER A 17 8.44 -5.53 2.72
N VAL A 18 8.72 -4.76 1.66
CA VAL A 18 9.66 -5.16 0.60
C VAL A 18 11.06 -5.51 1.13
N PRO A 19 11.80 -4.64 1.83
CA PRO A 19 13.09 -5.03 2.40
C PRO A 19 12.95 -6.06 3.54
N VAL A 20 11.86 -6.03 4.30
CA VAL A 20 11.64 -6.99 5.40
C VAL A 20 11.36 -8.40 4.88
N ALA A 21 10.76 -8.55 3.71
CA ALA A 21 10.41 -9.82 3.10
C ALA A 21 11.63 -10.72 2.85
N PHE A 22 12.84 -10.16 2.77
CA PHE A 22 14.09 -10.89 2.58
C PHE A 22 14.96 -10.97 3.84
N ALA A 23 14.64 -10.21 4.89
CA ALA A 23 15.40 -10.24 6.14
C ALA A 23 15.35 -11.63 6.82
N PRO A 24 16.24 -11.95 7.77
CA PRO A 24 16.13 -13.18 8.55
C PRO A 24 14.76 -13.28 9.26
N THR A 25 14.21 -14.49 9.40
CA THR A 25 12.86 -14.71 9.96
C THR A 25 12.70 -14.15 11.39
N GLY A 26 13.77 -14.17 12.19
CA GLY A 26 13.80 -13.51 13.50
C GLY A 26 13.66 -11.99 13.44
N VAL A 27 14.21 -11.34 12.39
CA VAL A 27 14.03 -9.89 12.14
C VAL A 27 12.59 -9.62 11.73
N ARG A 28 12.03 -10.39 10.79
CA ARG A 28 10.62 -10.26 10.36
C ARG A 28 9.65 -10.33 11.55
N ALA A 29 9.79 -11.36 12.38
CA ALA A 29 8.99 -11.54 13.59
C ALA A 29 9.14 -10.37 14.57
N ARG A 30 10.39 -9.86 14.74
CA ARG A 30 10.67 -8.72 15.63
C ARG A 30 10.04 -7.42 15.10
N VAL A 31 10.11 -7.17 13.80
CA VAL A 31 9.51 -6.00 13.15
C VAL A 31 8.00 -6.01 13.32
N VAL A 32 7.33 -7.13 13.00
CA VAL A 32 5.88 -7.29 13.18
C VAL A 32 5.48 -7.04 14.64
N ARG A 33 6.19 -7.68 15.59
CA ARG A 33 5.93 -7.50 17.03
C ARG A 33 6.09 -6.04 17.46
N ARG A 34 7.15 -5.35 17.02
CA ARG A 34 7.44 -3.96 17.40
C ARG A 34 6.44 -2.98 16.81
N ILE A 35 6.08 -3.14 15.54
CA ILE A 35 5.18 -2.21 14.86
C ILE A 35 3.76 -2.36 15.37
N PHE A 36 3.23 -3.58 15.42
CA PHE A 36 1.84 -3.84 15.81
C PHE A 36 1.63 -3.95 17.32
N ARG A 37 2.71 -4.05 18.10
CA ARG A 37 2.66 -4.27 19.56
C ARG A 37 1.81 -5.48 19.95
N THR A 38 1.78 -6.50 19.10
CA THR A 38 1.08 -7.77 19.36
C THR A 38 2.10 -8.88 19.64
N PRO A 39 1.80 -9.80 20.57
CA PRO A 39 2.59 -11.01 20.75
C PRO A 39 2.76 -11.74 19.41
N PHE A 40 4.00 -12.13 19.10
CA PHE A 40 4.33 -12.87 17.88
C PHE A 40 5.38 -13.93 18.24
N ALA A 41 4.97 -15.19 18.19
CA ALA A 41 5.81 -16.35 18.46
C ALA A 41 6.26 -16.97 17.14
N LEU A 42 7.55 -16.86 16.82
CA LEU A 42 8.12 -17.54 15.66
C LEU A 42 8.11 -19.05 15.92
N ARG A 43 7.49 -19.84 15.05
CA ARG A 43 7.39 -21.31 15.19
C ARG A 43 8.21 -22.01 14.11
N GLU A 44 9.52 -21.80 14.16
CA GLU A 44 10.54 -22.37 13.26
C GLU A 44 9.96 -22.80 11.90
N PRO A 45 9.60 -21.82 11.04
CA PRO A 45 8.96 -22.13 9.78
C PRO A 45 9.94 -22.89 8.90
N GLY A 46 9.48 -24.02 8.34
CA GLY A 46 10.23 -24.73 7.31
C GLY A 46 10.44 -23.84 6.09
N TRP A 47 11.45 -24.17 5.29
CA TRP A 47 11.91 -23.33 4.19
C TRP A 47 10.81 -22.92 3.20
N TRP A 48 9.87 -23.82 2.87
CA TRP A 48 8.74 -23.53 1.99
C TRP A 48 7.84 -22.40 2.51
N ARG A 49 7.58 -22.35 3.83
CA ARG A 49 6.76 -21.29 4.43
C ARG A 49 7.49 -19.96 4.46
N THR A 50 8.80 -20.00 4.70
CA THR A 50 9.67 -18.83 4.64
C THR A 50 9.73 -18.27 3.21
N LEU A 51 9.86 -19.14 2.20
CA LEU A 51 9.82 -18.75 0.79
C LEU A 51 8.46 -18.16 0.42
N ALA A 52 7.36 -18.86 0.71
CA ALA A 52 6.00 -18.37 0.45
C ALA A 52 5.74 -17.02 1.11
N HIS A 53 6.20 -16.82 2.35
CA HIS A 53 6.09 -15.52 3.01
C HIS A 53 6.89 -14.45 2.27
N SER A 54 8.13 -14.74 1.86
CA SER A 54 8.97 -13.77 1.17
C SER A 54 8.33 -13.34 -0.16
N VAL A 55 7.84 -14.30 -0.94
CA VAL A 55 7.18 -14.03 -2.24
C VAL A 55 5.89 -13.23 -2.06
N LEU A 56 5.00 -13.65 -1.16
CA LEU A 56 3.72 -12.97 -0.97
C LEU A 56 3.88 -11.59 -0.31
N SER A 57 4.84 -11.45 0.59
CA SER A 57 5.15 -10.16 1.24
C SER A 57 5.83 -9.20 0.27
N LEU A 58 6.70 -9.69 -0.63
CA LEU A 58 7.19 -8.88 -1.75
C LEU A 58 6.02 -8.42 -2.64
N ALA A 59 5.16 -9.34 -3.04
CA ALA A 59 4.03 -9.05 -3.93
C ALA A 59 3.11 -7.97 -3.33
N VAL A 60 2.67 -8.14 -2.08
CA VAL A 60 1.81 -7.17 -1.39
C VAL A 60 2.55 -5.85 -1.13
N GLY A 61 3.84 -5.90 -0.79
CA GLY A 61 4.68 -4.71 -0.66
C GLY A 61 4.80 -3.90 -1.95
N LEU A 62 4.96 -4.56 -3.10
CA LEU A 62 4.97 -3.89 -4.41
C LEU A 62 3.63 -3.23 -4.72
N VAL A 63 2.51 -3.88 -4.37
CA VAL A 63 1.16 -3.26 -4.49
C VAL A 63 1.06 -2.02 -3.59
N ALA A 64 1.58 -2.07 -2.36
CA ALA A 64 1.58 -0.94 -1.45
C ALA A 64 2.43 0.23 -1.98
N TRP A 65 3.60 -0.05 -2.54
CA TRP A 65 4.44 0.95 -3.19
C TRP A 65 3.80 1.55 -4.44
N PHE A 66 3.13 0.74 -5.25
CA PHE A 66 2.40 1.24 -6.42
C PHE A 66 1.23 2.14 -6.01
N ALA A 67 0.45 1.74 -4.99
CA ALA A 67 -0.60 2.59 -4.42
C ALA A 67 -0.04 3.91 -3.86
N ALA A 68 1.08 3.88 -3.14
CA ALA A 68 1.74 5.08 -2.64
C ALA A 68 2.24 5.98 -3.78
N PHE A 69 2.80 5.39 -4.84
CA PHE A 69 3.21 6.12 -6.04
C PHE A 69 2.02 6.85 -6.68
N LEU A 70 0.89 6.17 -6.91
CA LEU A 70 -0.31 6.77 -7.47
C LEU A 70 -0.88 7.86 -6.57
N MET A 71 -0.91 7.64 -5.25
CA MET A 71 -1.31 8.63 -4.26
C MET A 71 -0.47 9.90 -4.36
N ILE A 72 0.87 9.76 -4.39
CA ILE A 72 1.80 10.89 -4.50
C ILE A 72 1.63 11.60 -5.84
N LEU A 73 1.55 10.86 -6.93
CA LEU A 73 1.35 11.41 -8.27
C LEU A 73 0.06 12.23 -8.35
N ALA A 74 -1.05 11.68 -7.85
CA ALA A 74 -2.35 12.36 -7.83
C ALA A 74 -2.32 13.62 -6.94
N ALA A 75 -1.74 13.52 -5.74
CA ALA A 75 -1.61 14.65 -4.83
C ALA A 75 -0.77 15.78 -5.43
N VAL A 76 0.41 15.46 -6.01
CA VAL A 76 1.28 16.44 -6.65
C VAL A 76 0.57 17.10 -7.83
N ARG A 77 -0.06 16.32 -8.72
CA ARG A 77 -0.77 16.87 -9.89
C ARG A 77 -1.98 17.72 -9.50
N GLY A 78 -2.70 17.36 -8.45
CA GLY A 78 -3.86 18.09 -7.98
C GLY A 78 -3.50 19.37 -7.24
N ILE A 79 -2.65 19.26 -6.20
CA ILE A 79 -2.26 20.38 -5.35
C ILE A 79 -1.50 21.44 -6.14
N PHE A 80 -0.56 21.00 -6.99
CA PHE A 80 0.29 21.88 -7.79
C PHE A 80 -0.20 22.03 -9.23
N TYR A 81 -1.48 21.77 -9.51
CA TYR A 81 -2.07 21.92 -10.85
C TYR A 81 -1.68 23.25 -11.55
N PRO A 82 -1.70 24.43 -10.88
CA PRO A 82 -1.34 25.69 -11.54
C PRO A 82 0.11 25.76 -12.01
N LEU A 83 1.01 24.97 -11.41
CA LEU A 83 2.43 24.91 -11.82
C LEU A 83 2.65 23.91 -12.96
N ILE A 84 1.77 22.91 -13.10
CA ILE A 84 1.95 21.77 -14.00
C ILE A 84 1.20 21.98 -15.32
N ALA A 85 -0.01 22.53 -15.28
CA ALA A 85 -0.93 22.52 -16.41
C ALA A 85 -1.72 23.83 -16.63
N ALA A 86 -1.29 24.96 -16.03
CA ALA A 86 -1.99 26.24 -16.20
C ALA A 86 -1.98 26.80 -17.63
N HIS A 87 -1.22 26.23 -18.56
CA HIS A 87 -1.26 26.67 -19.96
C HIS A 87 -2.53 26.19 -20.69
N ASP A 88 -3.29 25.25 -20.12
CA ASP A 88 -4.46 24.62 -20.77
C ASP A 88 -5.70 24.55 -19.85
N TYR A 89 -5.81 25.43 -18.85
CA TYR A 89 -6.94 25.38 -17.91
C TYR A 89 -8.30 25.61 -18.57
N GLN A 90 -8.34 26.25 -19.75
CA GLN A 90 -9.59 26.58 -20.43
C GLN A 90 -10.33 25.34 -20.94
N HIS A 91 -9.59 24.27 -21.30
CA HIS A 91 -10.15 23.00 -21.76
C HIS A 91 -10.19 21.93 -20.66
N SER A 92 -9.74 22.28 -19.44
CA SER A 92 -9.73 21.38 -18.28
C SER A 92 -11.07 21.35 -17.54
N TRP A 93 -11.32 20.27 -16.78
CA TRP A 93 -12.46 20.23 -15.87
C TRP A 93 -12.35 21.32 -14.80
N GLY A 94 -13.40 22.15 -14.67
CA GLY A 94 -13.42 23.32 -13.78
C GLY A 94 -13.01 24.65 -14.44
N GLY A 95 -12.58 24.64 -15.71
CA GLY A 95 -12.41 25.86 -16.53
C GLY A 95 -13.73 26.65 -16.71
N PRO A 96 -13.69 27.86 -17.29
CA PRO A 96 -12.58 28.48 -18.01
C PRO A 96 -11.68 29.35 -17.12
N THR A 97 -11.80 29.28 -15.79
CA THR A 97 -10.91 30.01 -14.88
C THR A 97 -9.85 29.08 -14.30
N LEU A 98 -8.65 29.61 -14.05
CA LEU A 98 -7.60 28.86 -13.36
C LEU A 98 -8.04 28.40 -11.97
N ALA A 99 -8.79 29.25 -11.24
CA ALA A 99 -9.28 28.93 -9.90
C ALA A 99 -10.24 27.73 -9.90
N GLY A 100 -11.18 27.68 -10.84
CA GLY A 100 -12.11 26.56 -10.96
C GLY A 100 -11.41 25.27 -11.39
N ALA A 101 -10.50 25.36 -12.38
CA ALA A 101 -9.69 24.22 -12.80
C ALA A 101 -8.87 23.66 -11.63
N TRP A 102 -8.19 24.54 -10.89
CA TRP A 102 -7.44 24.15 -9.71
C TRP A 102 -8.32 23.49 -8.65
N ALA A 103 -9.49 24.05 -8.34
CA ALA A 103 -10.38 23.50 -7.32
C ALA A 103 -10.78 22.04 -7.61
N VAL A 104 -11.10 21.71 -8.86
CA VAL A 104 -11.44 20.34 -9.27
C VAL A 104 -10.24 19.39 -9.14
N HIS A 105 -9.06 19.80 -9.62
CA HIS A 105 -7.87 18.95 -9.58
C HIS A 105 -7.31 18.80 -8.16
N PHE A 106 -7.34 19.85 -7.36
CA PHE A 106 -7.04 19.80 -5.93
C PHE A 106 -7.99 18.83 -5.22
N ALA A 107 -9.30 18.94 -5.47
CA ALA A 107 -10.28 18.05 -4.87
C ALA A 107 -10.01 16.58 -5.24
N GLY A 108 -9.75 16.30 -6.51
CA GLY A 108 -9.44 14.95 -6.99
C GLY A 108 -8.10 14.39 -6.48
N GLY A 109 -7.08 15.25 -6.30
CA GLY A 109 -5.75 14.84 -5.86
C GLY A 109 -5.57 14.77 -4.34
N ALA A 110 -6.19 15.67 -3.58
CA ALA A 110 -5.97 15.84 -2.14
C ALA A 110 -7.05 15.19 -1.27
N LEU A 111 -8.34 15.30 -1.63
CA LEU A 111 -9.42 14.79 -0.77
C LEU A 111 -9.40 13.26 -0.60
N PRO A 112 -9.04 12.45 -1.62
CA PRO A 112 -8.93 11.01 -1.45
C PRO A 112 -7.73 10.54 -0.60
N PHE A 113 -6.84 11.44 -0.17
CA PHE A 113 -5.60 11.08 0.54
C PHE A 113 -5.83 10.17 1.76
N PRO A 114 -6.83 10.40 2.65
CA PRO A 114 -7.12 9.49 3.75
C PRO A 114 -7.54 8.09 3.28
N LEU A 115 -8.24 7.97 2.14
CA LEU A 115 -8.63 6.67 1.58
C LEU A 115 -7.41 5.89 1.08
N TRP A 116 -6.46 6.57 0.44
CA TRP A 116 -5.18 5.96 0.06
C TRP A 116 -4.41 5.45 1.28
N VAL A 117 -4.35 6.24 2.35
CA VAL A 117 -3.71 5.81 3.61
C VAL A 117 -4.42 4.58 4.21
N LEU A 118 -5.75 4.54 4.19
CA LEU A 118 -6.52 3.38 4.64
C LEU A 118 -6.28 2.14 3.77
N LEU A 119 -6.19 2.30 2.45
CA LEU A 119 -5.85 1.22 1.52
C LEU A 119 -4.48 0.63 1.86
N ILE A 120 -3.45 1.48 1.97
CA ILE A 120 -2.08 1.06 2.28
C ILE A 120 -2.03 0.42 3.69
N ALA A 121 -2.77 0.97 4.66
CA ALA A 121 -2.91 0.34 5.97
C ALA A 121 -3.57 -1.04 5.91
N GLY A 122 -4.57 -1.23 5.05
CA GLY A 122 -5.19 -2.53 4.79
C GLY A 122 -4.17 -3.56 4.27
N LEU A 123 -3.29 -3.16 3.36
CA LEU A 123 -2.18 -3.99 2.88
C LEU A 123 -1.19 -4.31 4.01
N GLY A 124 -0.90 -3.36 4.89
CA GLY A 124 -0.08 -3.61 6.08
C GLY A 124 -0.70 -4.60 7.07
N VAL A 125 -2.02 -4.57 7.24
CA VAL A 125 -2.74 -5.59 8.01
C VAL A 125 -2.65 -6.95 7.31
N LEU A 126 -2.79 -6.99 5.99
CA LEU A 126 -2.63 -8.24 5.21
C LEU A 126 -1.24 -8.85 5.41
N GLU A 127 -0.18 -8.04 5.34
CA GLU A 127 1.20 -8.45 5.62
C GLU A 127 1.36 -9.03 7.03
N GLN A 128 0.75 -8.38 8.04
CA GLN A 128 0.73 -8.91 9.41
C GLN A 128 0.08 -10.29 9.47
N ARG A 129 -1.04 -10.49 8.76
CA ARG A 129 -1.77 -11.77 8.73
C ARG A 129 -1.00 -12.85 7.96
N LEU A 130 -0.31 -12.50 6.89
CA LEU A 130 0.60 -13.41 6.17
C LEU A 130 1.74 -13.87 7.08
N ALA A 131 2.37 -12.95 7.82
CA ALA A 131 3.39 -13.26 8.81
C ALA A 131 2.87 -14.21 9.88
N GLN A 132 1.67 -13.95 10.40
CA GLN A 132 1.02 -14.82 11.38
C GLN A 132 0.83 -16.24 10.81
N ARG A 133 0.25 -16.34 9.61
CA ARG A 133 -0.11 -17.63 9.01
C ARG A 133 1.12 -18.47 8.65
N LEU A 134 2.14 -17.84 8.08
CA LEU A 134 3.28 -18.54 7.50
C LEU A 134 4.43 -18.73 8.49
N LEU A 135 4.72 -17.75 9.35
CA LEU A 135 5.88 -17.78 10.25
C LEU A 135 5.55 -18.18 11.69
N SER A 136 4.39 -17.77 12.22
CA SER A 136 3.94 -18.20 13.56
C SER A 136 2.96 -19.36 13.56
N ARG A 137 2.55 -19.84 12.37
CA ARG A 137 1.53 -20.89 12.17
C ARG A 137 0.23 -20.59 12.92
N SER A 138 -0.11 -19.31 13.05
CA SER A 138 -1.32 -18.83 13.71
C SER A 138 -2.12 -17.93 12.78
N GLY A 139 -3.39 -17.70 13.08
CA GLY A 139 -4.23 -16.85 12.24
C GLY A 139 -4.79 -17.54 10.99
N PRO A 140 -5.61 -16.80 10.23
CA PRO A 140 -6.48 -17.36 9.20
C PRO A 140 -5.72 -17.72 7.91
N TRP A 141 -6.34 -18.55 7.07
CA TRP A 141 -5.78 -18.98 5.79
C TRP A 141 -6.07 -18.01 4.62
N TRP A 142 -7.14 -17.20 4.72
CA TRP A 142 -7.59 -16.25 3.69
C TRP A 142 -6.54 -15.22 3.22
N PRO A 143 -5.51 -14.81 4.00
CA PRO A 143 -4.51 -13.86 3.51
C PRO A 143 -3.76 -14.36 2.27
N LEU A 144 -3.63 -15.68 2.11
CA LEU A 144 -2.93 -16.31 1.00
C LEU A 144 -3.63 -16.02 -0.35
N PRO A 145 -4.90 -16.42 -0.56
CA PRO A 145 -5.58 -16.11 -1.81
C PRO A 145 -5.80 -14.61 -2.02
N VAL A 146 -6.03 -13.83 -0.95
CA VAL A 146 -6.21 -12.37 -1.07
C VAL A 146 -4.93 -11.71 -1.59
N ALA A 147 -3.76 -12.09 -1.09
CA ALA A 147 -2.49 -11.56 -1.59
C ALA A 147 -2.27 -11.89 -3.07
N VAL A 148 -2.60 -13.11 -3.51
CA VAL A 148 -2.48 -13.52 -4.91
C VAL A 148 -3.42 -12.72 -5.81
N VAL A 149 -4.70 -12.61 -5.43
CA VAL A 149 -5.71 -11.88 -6.21
C VAL A 149 -5.37 -10.38 -6.29
N LEU A 150 -4.96 -9.77 -5.17
CA LEU A 150 -4.56 -8.36 -5.16
C LEU A 150 -3.34 -8.10 -6.03
N PHE A 151 -2.34 -8.99 -5.98
CA PHE A 151 -1.15 -8.84 -6.82
C PHE A 151 -1.50 -9.00 -8.30
N ALA A 152 -2.22 -10.06 -8.68
CA ALA A 152 -2.63 -10.28 -10.07
C ALA A 152 -3.49 -9.12 -10.60
N GLY A 153 -4.47 -8.67 -9.80
CA GLY A 153 -5.30 -7.51 -10.14
C GLY A 153 -4.49 -6.23 -10.28
N SER A 154 -3.49 -6.01 -9.42
CA SER A 154 -2.62 -4.84 -9.50
C SER A 154 -1.70 -4.87 -10.72
N VAL A 155 -1.22 -6.05 -11.14
CA VAL A 155 -0.45 -6.20 -12.38
C VAL A 155 -1.32 -5.89 -13.59
N LEU A 156 -2.55 -6.44 -13.65
CA LEU A 156 -3.49 -6.14 -14.73
C LEU A 156 -3.83 -4.65 -14.77
N PHE A 157 -4.11 -4.06 -13.61
CA PHE A 157 -4.37 -2.62 -13.50
C PHE A 157 -3.16 -1.78 -13.91
N PHE A 158 -1.93 -2.16 -13.51
CA PHE A 158 -0.71 -1.49 -13.94
C PHE A 158 -0.54 -1.52 -15.46
N ILE A 159 -0.76 -2.68 -16.08
CA ILE A 159 -0.70 -2.84 -17.54
C ILE A 159 -1.76 -1.96 -18.20
N ALA A 160 -3.01 -2.00 -17.73
CA ALA A 160 -4.09 -1.18 -18.27
C ALA A 160 -3.79 0.32 -18.15
N TRP A 161 -3.33 0.75 -16.97
CA TRP A 161 -2.91 2.12 -16.70
C TRP A 161 -1.71 2.53 -17.58
N TRP A 162 -0.73 1.67 -17.77
CA TRP A 162 0.43 1.96 -18.61
C TRP A 162 0.05 2.14 -20.08
N HIS A 163 -0.84 1.28 -20.59
CA HIS A 163 -1.31 1.33 -21.96
C HIS A 163 -2.47 2.32 -22.19
N GLN A 164 -3.01 2.92 -21.13
CA GLN A 164 -4.16 3.83 -21.17
C GLN A 164 -5.38 3.18 -21.87
N ILE A 165 -5.65 1.92 -21.54
CA ILE A 165 -6.78 1.11 -22.05
C ILE A 165 -7.92 0.97 -21.04
#